data_AF-A0A925K4P0-F1
#
_entry.id   AF-A0A925K4P0-F1
#
_cell.length_a   1.000
_cell.length_b   1.000
_cell.length_c   1.000
_cell.angle_alpha   90.00
_cell.angle_beta   90.00
_cell.angle_gamma   90.00
#
_symmetry.space_group_name_H-M   'P 1'
#
loop_
_entity.id
_entity.type
_entity.pdbx_description
1 polymer ?
#
loop_
_entity_poly.entity_id
_entity_poly.type
_entity_poly.pdbx_seq_one_letter_code
_entity_poly.pdbx_strand_id
1 'polypeptide(L)' 'MKIGDTKIWFVTGISSGLGKAIAQNVIDNCDFVTGTFRSQVQADSFNNQHNGKAFALASDITKPVETEQAFKLVTDKF' A
#
# COMPACT_ATOMS: atom_id res chain seq x y z
N MET A 1 -10.40 19.18 -10.88
CA MET A 1 -9.48 18.87 -9.76
C MET A 1 -10.27 19.06 -8.48
N LYS A 2 -10.63 17.98 -7.77
CA LYS A 2 -11.21 18.14 -6.43
C LYS A 2 -10.07 18.55 -5.51
N ILE A 3 -10.11 19.77 -4.99
CA ILE A 3 -9.19 20.24 -3.96
C ILE A 3 -9.77 19.72 -2.63
N GLY A 4 -9.28 18.57 -2.19
CA GLY A 4 -9.54 18.00 -0.87
C GLY A 4 -8.25 17.36 -0.36
N ASP A 5 -8.12 17.17 0.95
CA ASP A 5 -6.90 16.63 1.55
C ASP A 5 -6.54 15.26 0.95
N THR A 6 -5.25 15.10 0.60
CA THR A 6 -4.71 13.82 0.10
C THR A 6 -4.99 12.72 1.10
N LYS A 7 -5.66 11.65 0.65
CA LYS A 7 -5.96 10.51 1.52
C LYS A 7 -4.88 9.45 1.44
N ILE A 8 -4.65 8.78 2.57
CA ILE A 8 -3.76 7.63 2.68
C ILE A 8 -4.61 6.37 2.82
N TRP A 9 -4.54 5.50 1.82
CA TRP A 9 -5.30 4.26 1.77
C TRP A 9 -4.41 3.09 2.21
N PHE A 10 -4.89 2.24 3.12
CA PHE A 10 -4.24 0.97 3.45
C PHE A 10 -4.95 -0.18 2.75
N VAL A 11 -4.29 -0.82 1.79
CA VAL A 11 -4.88 -1.86 0.93
C VAL A 11 -4.08 -3.15 1.06
N THR A 12 -4.73 -4.23 1.50
CA THR A 12 -4.10 -5.55 1.54
C THR A 12 -4.20 -6.25 0.19
N GLY A 13 -3.21 -7.08 -0.14
CA GLY A 13 -3.26 -7.92 -1.35
C GLY A 13 -3.19 -7.13 -2.66
N ILE A 14 -2.28 -6.16 -2.76
CA ILE A 14 -2.13 -5.29 -3.95
C ILE A 14 -1.39 -5.94 -5.13
N SER A 15 -1.04 -7.22 -5.02
CA SER A 15 -0.28 -7.94 -6.05
C SER A 15 -1.08 -8.24 -7.32
N SER A 16 -2.41 -8.40 -7.20
CA SER A 16 -3.27 -8.79 -8.32
C SER A 16 -4.74 -8.46 -8.06
N GLY A 17 -5.58 -8.70 -9.08
CA GLY A 17 -7.04 -8.61 -8.96
C GLY A 17 -7.51 -7.25 -8.46
N LEU A 18 -8.48 -7.28 -7.54
CA LEU A 18 -9.14 -6.09 -7.01
C LEU A 18 -8.17 -5.18 -6.23
N GLY A 19 -7.31 -5.74 -5.38
CA GLY A 19 -6.35 -4.94 -4.59
C GLY A 19 -5.41 -4.14 -5.49
N LYS A 20 -4.92 -4.75 -6.58
CA LYS A 20 -4.10 -4.06 -7.59
C LYS A 20 -4.87 -2.94 -8.29
N ALA A 21 -6.13 -3.20 -8.68
CA ALA A 21 -6.96 -2.20 -9.36
C ALA A 21 -7.25 -1.00 -8.45
N ILE A 22 -7.50 -1.24 -7.15
CA ILE A 22 -7.69 -0.18 -6.15
C ILE A 22 -6.40 0.62 -5.99
N ALA A 23 -5.25 -0.04 -5.78
CA ALA A 23 -3.98 0.65 -5.60
C ALA A 23 -3.64 1.55 -6.80
N GLN A 24 -3.86 1.05 -8.02
CA GLN A 24 -3.66 1.84 -9.23
C GLN A 24 -4.59 3.05 -9.28
N ASN A 25 -5.88 2.86 -8.98
CA ASN A 25 -6.86 3.95 -9.00
C ASN A 25 -6.56 5.02 -7.94
N VAL A 26 -6.08 4.64 -6.75
CA VAL A 26 -5.65 5.59 -5.71
C VAL A 26 -4.49 6.45 -6.22
N ILE A 27 -3.47 5.81 -6.81
CA ILE A 27 -2.30 6.50 -7.40
C ILE A 27 -2.73 7.45 -8.53
N ASP A 28 -3.63 7.00 -9.41
CA ASP A 28 -4.11 7.79 -10.56
C ASP A 28 -4.93 9.00 -10.13
N ASN A 29 -5.59 8.94 -8.97
CA ASN A 29 -6.35 10.04 -8.39
C ASN A 29 -5.51 11.00 -7.54
N CYS A 30 -4.18 10.87 -7.54
CA CYS A 30 -3.26 11.66 -6.71
C CYS A 30 -3.47 11.51 -5.19
N ASP A 31 -4.10 10.41 -4.76
CA ASP A 31 -4.06 9.96 -3.37
C ASP A 31 -2.81 9.09 -3.14
N PHE A 32 -2.54 8.74 -1.87
CA PHE A 32 -1.40 7.89 -1.51
C PHE A 32 -1.88 6.49 -1.12
N VAL A 33 -1.23 5.45 -1.65
CA VAL A 33 -1.53 4.06 -1.27
C VAL A 33 -0.39 3.46 -0.45
N THR A 34 -0.77 2.93 0.72
CA THR A 34 0.02 1.97 1.48
C THR A 34 -0.54 0.57 1.23
N GLY A 35 0.29 -0.43 0.99
CA GLY A 35 -0.24 -1.78 0.74
C GLY A 35 0.68 -2.94 1.06
N THR A 36 0.13 -4.14 0.96
CA THR A 36 0.87 -5.36 1.32
C THR A 36 1.04 -6.34 0.17
N PHE A 37 2.24 -6.92 0.12
CA PHE A 37 2.58 -8.10 -0.67
C PHE A 37 2.98 -9.24 0.27
N ARG A 38 2.86 -10.50 -0.16
CA ARG A 38 3.46 -11.63 0.59
C ARG A 38 4.98 -11.72 0.44
N SER A 39 5.55 -11.09 -0.58
CA SER A 39 6.97 -11.19 -0.93
C SER A 39 7.63 -9.83 -0.80
N GLN A 40 8.76 -9.79 -0.09
CA GLN A 40 9.57 -8.58 0.04
C GLN A 40 10.03 -8.03 -1.32
N VAL A 41 10.44 -8.92 -2.24
CA VAL A 41 10.88 -8.53 -3.59
C VAL A 41 9.78 -7.80 -4.35
N GLN A 42 8.52 -8.23 -4.22
CA GLN A 42 7.39 -7.55 -4.86
C GLN A 42 7.11 -6.18 -4.22
N ALA A 43 7.18 -6.10 -2.89
CA ALA A 43 7.04 -4.83 -2.17
C ALA A 43 8.13 -3.82 -2.59
N ASP A 44 9.38 -4.26 -2.66
CA ASP A 44 10.51 -3.43 -3.07
C ASP A 44 10.37 -2.96 -4.53
N SER A 45 10.00 -3.87 -5.44
CA SER A 45 9.75 -3.53 -6.84
C SER A 45 8.64 -2.49 -6.98
N PHE A 46 7.55 -2.65 -6.23
CA PHE A 46 6.43 -1.71 -6.23
C PHE A 46 6.85 -0.34 -5.68
N ASN A 47 7.61 -0.31 -4.57
CA ASN A 47 8.13 0.92 -3.98
C ASN A 47 9.05 1.69 -4.93
N ASN A 48 9.93 0.97 -5.63
CA ASN A 48 10.81 1.58 -6.63
C ASN A 48 10.02 2.16 -7.81
N GLN A 49 8.98 1.46 -8.27
CA GLN A 49 8.14 1.89 -9.38
C GLN A 49 7.25 3.10 -9.03
N HIS A 50 6.77 3.19 -7.79
CA HIS A 50 5.78 4.18 -7.37
C HIS A 50 6.30 5.15 -6.30
N ASN A 51 7.61 5.44 -6.33
CA ASN A 51 8.26 6.33 -5.37
C ASN A 51 7.53 7.69 -5.27
N GLY A 52 7.27 8.14 -4.04
CA GLY A 52 6.56 9.38 -3.74
C GLY A 52 5.03 9.34 -3.91
N LYS A 53 4.47 8.24 -4.43
CA LYS A 53 3.02 8.07 -4.62
C LYS A 53 2.45 6.87 -3.88
N ALA A 54 3.31 5.91 -3.53
CA ALA A 54 2.91 4.72 -2.83
C ALA A 54 4.02 4.17 -1.92
N PHE A 55 3.61 3.32 -1.00
CA PHE A 55 4.50 2.55 -0.14
C PHE A 55 3.94 1.16 0.10
N ALA A 56 4.78 0.15 0.13
CA ALA A 56 4.39 -1.24 0.33
C ALA A 56 5.33 -1.99 1.24
N LEU A 57 4.76 -2.96 1.94
CA LEU A 57 5.42 -3.81 2.92
C LEU A 57 5.19 -5.29 2.58
N ALA A 58 6.11 -6.16 2.98
CA ALA A 58 5.82 -7.58 3.07
C ALA A 58 4.97 -7.88 4.30
N SER A 59 3.85 -8.58 4.13
CA SER A 59 3.00 -9.06 5.22
C SER A 59 2.16 -10.25 4.76
N ASP A 60 2.18 -11.33 5.52
CA ASP A 60 1.25 -12.45 5.37
C ASP A 60 0.03 -12.23 6.28
N ILE A 61 -1.10 -11.85 5.67
CA ILE A 61 -2.35 -11.55 6.37
C ILE A 61 -2.94 -12.74 7.14
N THR A 62 -2.46 -13.96 6.90
CA THR A 62 -2.88 -15.15 7.68
C THR A 62 -2.21 -15.19 9.05
N LYS A 63 -1.20 -14.34 9.30
CA LYS A 63 -0.51 -14.18 10.57
C LYS A 63 -0.93 -12.85 11.22
N PRO A 64 -1.72 -12.88 12.31
CA PRO A 64 -2.21 -11.66 12.95
C PRO A 64 -1.10 -10.67 13.36
N VAL A 65 -0.01 -11.19 13.92
CA VAL A 65 1.14 -10.37 14.35
C VAL A 65 1.77 -9.58 13.18
N GLU A 66 1.90 -10.19 12.01
CA GLU A 66 2.46 -9.49 10.84
C GLU A 66 1.50 -8.40 10.32
N THR A 67 0.19 -8.59 10.49
CA THR A 67 -0.81 -7.60 10.11
C THR A 67 -0.79 -6.40 11.06
N GLU A 68 -0.72 -6.65 12.37
CA GLU A 68 -0.60 -5.61 13.39
C GLU A 68 0.68 -4.79 13.22
N GLN A 69 1.81 -5.46 12.95
CA GLN A 69 3.08 -4.80 12.69
C GLN A 69 3.04 -3.94 11.43
N ALA A 70 2.47 -4.45 10.33
CA ALA A 70 2.35 -3.70 9.08
C ALA A 70 1.49 -2.45 9.27
N PHE A 71 0.36 -2.58 9.97
CA PHE A 71 -0.52 -1.45 10.27
C PHE A 71 0.19 -0.41 11.13
N LYS A 72 0.84 -0.84 12.22
CA LYS A 72 1.60 0.05 13.10
C LYS A 72 2.71 0.80 12.36
N LEU A 73 3.48 0.09 11.53
CA LEU A 73 4.54 0.70 10.72
C LEU A 73 4.01 1.79 9.77
N VAL A 74 2.84 1.55 9.17
CA VAL A 74 2.19 2.53 8.30
C VAL A 74 1.73 3.75 9.09
N THR A 75 1.02 3.55 10.21
CA THR A 75 0.49 4.66 11.02
C THR A 75 1.57 5.46 11.73
N ASP A 76 2.73 4.87 12.02
CA ASP A 76 3.86 5.60 12.61
C ASP A 76 4.59 6.45 11.55
N LYS A 77 4.54 6.04 10.28
CA LYS A 77 5.30 6.66 9.19
C LYS A 77 4.54 7.77 8.46
N PHE A 78 3.21 7.69 8.44
CA PHE A 78 2.32 8.54 7.66
C PHE A 78 1.15 9.02 8.50
#